data_AF-A0A6J4LMT4-F1
#
_entry.id   AF-A0A6J4LMT4-F1
#
_cell.length_a   1.000
_cell.length_b   1.000
_cell.length_c   1.000
_cell.angle_alpha   90.00
_cell.angle_beta   90.00
_cell.angle_gamma   90.00
#
_symmetry.space_group_name_H-M   'P 1'
#
loop_
_entity.id
_entity.type
_entity.pdbx_description
1 polymer ?
#
loop_
_entity_poly.entity_id
_entity_poly.type
_entity_poly.pdbx_seq_one_letter_code
_entity_poly.pdbx_strand_id
1 'polypeptide(L)'
;MILPQVTEKPTVIDVLDSAPKTYNSAFEEWTQGSGVSESITLFNVEPLTERGVVAKKLNKKKYFDKLPLGWWVSGLDLKTMHRQTFGQFKPKEPIQSPKAKKPAKYLTPTGGEYDAIALQHPDEDHWQRVLDDPSIPIALDEGAKKAGMLMTLGFVALALCGVWMGLKKGGKELVNNLALLAVQGRPITIVFDADLAYKTGIQLALKALATVLKQRGCIVSVAIIPLELEANGIDDVKIKHGEEMVKKIMADAIPYAQWLKNLEAQMSQPATSGGNQKSNPKPPTPRETAALIAEEYGHQWKFDNEQKEWRVYSGKHWEKVEIGNFETLLMRVVDAKNIAYT
;
A
#
# COMPACT_ATOMS: atom_id res chain seq x y z
N MET A 1 55.43 -30.85 18.55
CA MET A 1 54.68 -30.08 19.55
C MET A 1 53.94 -28.99 18.78
N ILE A 2 52.71 -29.27 18.33
CA ILE A 2 51.93 -28.41 17.43
C ILE A 2 50.90 -27.69 18.29
N LEU A 3 51.01 -26.37 18.38
CA LEU A 3 50.04 -25.51 19.07
C LEU A 3 48.74 -25.44 18.25
N PRO A 4 47.55 -25.55 18.86
CA PRO A 4 46.30 -25.38 18.14
C PRO A 4 46.03 -23.89 17.89
N GLN A 5 45.81 -23.54 16.63
CA GLN A 5 45.31 -22.22 16.21
C GLN A 5 43.84 -22.11 16.63
N VAL A 6 43.56 -21.30 17.65
CA VAL A 6 42.20 -20.90 18.03
C VAL A 6 41.74 -19.88 16.99
N THR A 7 40.92 -20.30 16.04
CA THR A 7 40.18 -19.39 15.16
C THR A 7 39.04 -18.78 15.98
N GLU A 8 39.24 -17.57 16.50
CA GLU A 8 38.15 -16.75 17.02
C GLU A 8 37.18 -16.43 15.87
N LYS A 9 35.97 -16.99 15.94
CA LYS A 9 34.85 -16.52 15.12
C LYS A 9 34.54 -15.09 15.56
N PRO A 10 34.42 -14.11 14.64
CA PRO A 10 33.92 -12.80 15.02
C PRO A 10 32.48 -12.96 15.47
N THR A 11 32.24 -12.71 16.76
CA THR A 11 30.92 -12.58 17.34
C THR A 11 30.29 -11.31 16.75
N VAL A 12 29.49 -11.46 15.70
CA VAL A 12 28.58 -10.41 15.25
C VAL A 12 27.50 -10.31 16.31
N ILE A 13 27.68 -9.38 17.24
CA ILE A 13 26.64 -8.98 18.17
C ILE A 13 25.72 -8.05 17.38
N ASP A 14 24.77 -8.62 16.64
CA ASP A 14 23.63 -7.84 16.13
C ASP A 14 22.74 -7.49 17.31
N VAL A 15 23.08 -6.37 17.96
CA VAL A 15 22.14 -5.66 18.81
C VAL A 15 21.07 -5.14 17.86
N LEU A 16 19.93 -5.85 17.82
CA LEU A 16 18.69 -5.35 17.23
C LEU A 16 18.32 -4.05 17.93
N ASP A 17 18.81 -2.93 17.39
CA ASP A 17 18.41 -1.60 17.82
C ASP A 17 16.96 -1.41 17.41
N SER A 18 16.07 -1.67 18.36
CA SER A 18 14.61 -1.56 18.24
C SER A 18 14.12 -0.13 18.47
N ALA A 19 15.03 0.85 18.63
CA ALA A 19 14.68 2.25 18.63
C ALA A 19 14.16 2.68 17.24
N PRO A 20 13.13 3.54 17.17
CA PRO A 20 12.72 4.12 15.90
C PRO A 20 13.89 4.90 15.31
N LYS A 21 14.45 4.41 14.20
CA LYS A 21 15.48 5.13 13.45
C LYS A 21 14.93 6.50 13.05
N THR A 22 15.60 7.55 13.53
CA THR A 22 15.30 8.93 13.15
C THR A 22 16.31 9.36 12.09
N TYR A 23 15.80 9.92 10.99
CA TYR A 23 16.62 10.44 9.90
C TYR A 23 16.61 11.96 9.93
N ASN A 24 17.74 12.59 9.64
CA ASN A 24 17.87 14.06 9.69
C ASN A 24 17.24 14.72 8.45
N SER A 25 17.07 13.96 7.37
CA SER A 25 16.47 14.45 6.12
C SER A 25 15.64 13.37 5.41
N ALA A 26 14.81 13.83 4.47
CA ALA A 26 14.10 12.94 3.55
C ALA A 26 15.06 12.11 2.70
N PHE A 27 16.21 12.69 2.34
CA PHE A 27 17.24 12.03 1.57
C PHE A 27 17.83 10.85 2.32
N GLU A 28 18.23 11.04 3.59
CA GLU A 28 18.71 9.94 4.46
C GLU A 28 17.64 8.88 4.70
N GLU A 29 16.37 9.28 4.88
CA GLU A 29 15.26 8.34 5.07
C GLU A 29 15.09 7.40 3.87
N TRP A 30 15.26 7.91 2.64
CA TRP A 30 15.16 7.11 1.42
C TRP A 30 16.42 6.28 1.19
N THR A 31 17.60 6.87 1.31
CA THR A 31 18.87 6.19 0.98
C THR A 31 19.25 5.19 2.06
N GLN A 32 19.42 5.63 3.30
CA GLN A 32 19.85 4.78 4.41
C GLN A 32 18.69 3.96 4.98
N GLY A 33 17.49 4.53 4.97
CA GLY A 33 16.33 3.89 5.61
C GLY A 33 15.56 2.92 4.73
N SER A 34 15.65 3.04 3.41
CA SER A 34 14.97 2.16 2.47
C SER A 34 15.88 1.62 1.36
N GLY A 35 17.17 1.98 1.34
CA GLY A 35 18.13 1.46 0.36
C GLY A 35 17.92 2.00 -1.05
N VAL A 36 17.30 3.16 -1.21
CA VAL A 36 17.10 3.79 -2.52
C VAL A 36 18.38 4.50 -2.95
N SER A 37 18.74 4.43 -4.24
CA SER A 37 19.89 5.15 -4.77
C SER A 37 19.73 6.67 -4.62
N GLU A 38 20.86 7.36 -4.49
CA GLU A 38 20.89 8.81 -4.36
C GLU A 38 20.22 9.51 -5.55
N SER A 39 20.49 9.04 -6.77
CA SER A 39 19.96 9.61 -7.99
C SER A 39 18.43 9.51 -8.06
N ILE A 40 17.86 8.32 -7.82
CA ILE A 40 16.39 8.15 -7.74
C ILE A 40 15.81 9.04 -6.63
N THR A 41 16.49 9.14 -5.49
CA THR A 41 16.02 9.97 -4.37
C THR A 41 15.97 11.45 -4.76
N LEU A 42 17.03 11.99 -5.38
CA LEU A 42 17.11 13.39 -5.80
C LEU A 42 16.05 13.77 -6.84
N PHE A 43 15.73 12.89 -7.78
CA PHE A 43 14.71 13.17 -8.78
C PHE A 43 13.30 13.19 -8.20
N ASN A 44 13.02 12.43 -7.15
CA ASN A 44 11.64 12.13 -6.78
C ASN A 44 11.17 12.76 -5.47
N VAL A 45 12.09 13.17 -4.60
CA VAL A 45 11.78 13.62 -3.24
C VAL A 45 12.04 15.11 -3.08
N GLU A 46 11.00 15.84 -2.70
CA GLU A 46 11.03 17.29 -2.49
C GLU A 46 10.77 17.60 -1.01
N PRO A 47 11.74 18.12 -0.24
CA PRO A 47 11.47 18.64 1.09
C PRO A 47 10.47 19.80 1.02
N LEU A 48 9.38 19.73 1.79
CA LEU A 48 8.40 20.80 1.89
C LEU A 48 8.58 21.55 3.21
N THR A 49 9.25 22.70 3.12
CA THR A 49 9.51 23.59 4.26
C THR A 49 8.45 24.69 4.42
N GLU A 50 7.64 24.93 3.39
CA GLU A 50 6.62 25.97 3.38
C GLU A 50 5.19 25.41 3.52
N ARG A 51 4.48 25.85 4.57
CA ARG A 51 3.11 25.37 4.88
C ARG A 51 2.09 25.68 3.79
N GLY A 52 2.23 26.83 3.11
CA GLY A 52 1.38 27.19 1.97
C GLY A 52 1.51 26.20 0.83
N VAL A 53 2.73 25.74 0.54
CA VAL A 53 3.02 24.72 -0.47
C VAL A 53 2.45 23.36 -0.05
N VAL A 54 2.62 22.96 1.21
CA VAL A 54 2.02 21.72 1.74
C VAL A 54 0.49 21.75 1.60
N ALA A 55 -0.15 22.86 1.97
CA ALA A 55 -1.60 23.02 1.85
C ALA A 55 -2.06 22.92 0.40
N LYS A 56 -1.36 23.60 -0.52
CA LYS A 56 -1.65 23.56 -1.96
C LYS A 56 -1.53 22.15 -2.52
N LYS A 57 -0.42 21.45 -2.26
CA LYS A 57 -0.19 20.07 -2.75
C LYS A 57 -1.23 19.08 -2.20
N LEU A 58 -1.65 19.24 -0.95
CA LEU A 58 -2.71 18.42 -0.34
C LEU A 58 -4.14 18.81 -0.73
N ASN A 59 -4.32 19.83 -1.57
CA ASN A 59 -5.61 20.42 -1.91
C ASN A 59 -6.43 20.83 -0.65
N LYS A 60 -5.75 21.52 0.29
CA LYS A 60 -6.34 22.01 1.54
C LYS A 60 -6.25 23.53 1.60
N LYS A 61 -7.24 24.16 2.25
CA LYS A 61 -7.24 25.61 2.50
C LYS A 61 -6.08 26.08 3.37
N LYS A 62 -5.66 25.26 4.33
CA LYS A 62 -4.56 25.59 5.25
C LYS A 62 -3.87 24.31 5.75
N TYR A 63 -2.57 24.42 5.99
CA TYR A 63 -1.79 23.48 6.77
C TYR A 63 -1.38 24.16 8.07
N PHE A 64 -1.86 23.65 9.21
CA PHE A 64 -1.75 24.33 10.50
C PHE A 64 -0.32 24.35 11.05
N ASP A 65 0.01 25.41 11.79
CA ASP A 65 1.38 25.66 12.28
C ASP A 65 1.89 24.61 13.27
N LYS A 66 0.96 24.01 14.03
CA LYS A 66 1.26 22.91 14.95
C LYS A 66 1.56 21.57 14.26
N LEU A 67 1.32 21.45 12.95
CA LEU A 67 1.56 20.21 12.23
C LEU A 67 3.01 20.13 11.77
N PRO A 68 3.65 18.94 11.82
CA PRO A 68 5.01 18.75 11.34
C PRO A 68 5.11 19.04 9.83
N LEU A 69 6.22 19.63 9.41
CA LEU A 69 6.62 19.66 8.00
C LEU A 69 7.18 18.29 7.58
N GLY A 70 7.61 18.14 6.33
CA GLY A 70 8.04 16.84 5.82
C GLY A 70 8.47 16.92 4.37
N TRP A 71 8.21 15.86 3.62
CA TRP A 71 8.60 15.77 2.22
C TRP A 71 7.47 15.30 1.33
N TRP A 72 7.56 15.63 0.05
CA TRP A 72 6.64 15.25 -1.01
C TRP A 72 7.32 14.30 -1.98
N VAL A 73 6.60 13.26 -2.39
CA VAL A 73 7.01 12.40 -3.50
C VAL A 73 5.95 12.42 -4.59
N SER A 74 6.40 12.47 -5.82
CA SER A 74 5.59 12.41 -7.03
C SER A 74 6.39 11.76 -8.14
N GLY A 75 5.71 11.38 -9.23
CA GLY A 75 6.29 10.69 -10.37
C GLY A 75 5.94 11.36 -11.68
N LEU A 76 6.09 10.60 -12.76
CA LEU A 76 5.75 10.99 -14.12
C LEU A 76 4.33 10.54 -14.48
N ASP A 77 3.62 11.33 -15.26
CA ASP A 77 2.47 10.91 -16.04
C ASP A 77 3.03 10.19 -17.27
N LEU A 78 2.83 8.88 -17.37
CA LEU A 78 3.46 8.05 -18.40
C LEU A 78 2.92 8.31 -19.81
N LYS A 79 1.80 9.03 -19.95
CA LYS A 79 1.30 9.44 -21.26
C LYS A 79 2.04 10.66 -21.79
N THR A 80 2.42 11.58 -20.90
CA THR A 80 3.03 12.86 -21.27
C THR A 80 4.52 12.95 -20.95
N MET A 81 5.04 12.02 -20.15
CA MET A 81 6.38 12.04 -19.54
C MET A 81 6.66 13.30 -18.71
N HIS A 82 5.63 14.05 -18.34
CA HIS A 82 5.74 15.21 -17.46
C HIS A 82 5.44 14.83 -16.01
N ARG A 83 5.95 15.63 -15.07
CA ARG A 83 5.70 15.41 -13.64
C ARG A 83 4.20 15.49 -13.31
N GLN A 84 3.72 14.52 -12.55
CA GLN A 84 2.33 14.50 -12.07
C GLN A 84 2.07 15.64 -11.09
N THR A 85 0.84 16.12 -11.08
CA THR A 85 0.32 16.95 -9.98
C THR A 85 0.00 16.12 -8.74
N PHE A 86 -0.31 14.84 -8.94
CA PHE A 86 -0.55 13.87 -7.88
C PHE A 86 0.76 13.45 -7.19
N GLY A 87 0.66 13.09 -5.91
CA GLY A 87 1.75 12.59 -5.10
C GLY A 87 1.32 12.35 -3.66
N GLN A 88 2.28 12.02 -2.80
CA GLN A 88 2.05 11.83 -1.36
C GLN A 88 2.96 12.73 -0.54
N PHE A 89 2.39 13.34 0.50
CA PHE A 89 3.15 14.05 1.52
C PHE A 89 3.42 13.12 2.70
N LYS A 90 4.66 13.02 3.14
CA LYS A 90 5.05 12.36 4.38
C LYS A 90 5.53 13.40 5.40
N PRO A 91 4.77 13.68 6.47
CA PRO A 91 5.26 14.50 7.56
C PRO A 91 6.39 13.79 8.32
N LYS A 92 7.29 14.57 8.93
CA LYS A 92 8.38 14.04 9.79
C LYS A 92 7.83 13.16 10.91
N GLU A 93 6.70 13.57 11.49
CA GLU A 93 5.99 12.83 12.52
C GLU A 93 4.58 12.48 12.03
N PRO A 94 4.10 11.24 12.27
CA PRO A 94 2.74 10.85 11.91
C PRO A 94 1.68 11.77 12.53
N ILE A 95 0.68 12.16 11.74
CA ILE A 95 -0.34 13.12 12.19
C ILE A 95 -1.56 12.39 12.71
N GLN A 96 -1.89 12.61 13.99
CA GLN A 96 -3.12 12.12 14.60
C GLN A 96 -4.31 13.00 14.18
N SER A 97 -5.28 12.40 13.51
CA SER A 97 -6.58 13.03 13.22
C SER A 97 -7.58 12.69 14.35
N PRO A 98 -8.46 13.61 14.76
CA PRO A 98 -9.51 13.29 15.74
C PRO A 98 -10.42 12.12 15.32
N LYS A 99 -10.54 11.88 14.01
CA LYS A 99 -11.42 10.86 13.43
C LYS A 99 -10.73 9.52 13.17
N ALA A 100 -9.40 9.45 13.26
CA ALA A 100 -8.64 8.25 12.87
C ALA A 100 -8.16 7.48 14.11
N LYS A 101 -8.28 6.14 14.09
CA LYS A 101 -7.76 5.29 15.16
C LYS A 101 -6.22 5.23 15.22
N LYS A 102 -5.54 5.53 14.10
CA LYS A 102 -4.08 5.52 13.99
C LYS A 102 -3.58 6.84 13.40
N PRO A 103 -2.39 7.31 13.82
CA PRO A 103 -1.73 8.44 13.17
C PRO A 103 -1.44 8.16 11.69
N ALA A 104 -1.69 9.14 10.83
CA ALA A 104 -1.41 9.05 9.40
C ALA A 104 0.08 9.27 9.13
N LYS A 105 0.74 8.25 8.57
CA LYS A 105 2.15 8.32 8.14
C LYS A 105 2.33 9.02 6.79
N TYR A 106 1.33 8.92 5.91
CA TYR A 106 1.30 9.56 4.61
C TYR A 106 -0.04 10.28 4.43
N LEU A 107 -0.02 11.40 3.73
CA LEU A 107 -1.19 12.20 3.39
C LEU A 107 -1.30 12.29 1.87
N THR A 108 -2.45 11.87 1.35
CA THR A 108 -2.82 11.98 -0.06
C THR A 108 -3.74 13.18 -0.26
N PRO A 109 -3.65 13.93 -1.37
CA PRO A 109 -4.56 15.04 -1.67
C PRO A 109 -6.02 14.58 -1.71
N THR A 110 -6.93 15.41 -1.21
CA THR A 110 -8.38 15.11 -1.22
C THR A 110 -9.08 15.71 -2.42
N GLY A 111 -10.06 15.00 -2.99
CA GLY A 111 -10.97 15.54 -4.01
C GLY A 111 -10.35 15.79 -5.39
N GLY A 112 -9.11 15.35 -5.62
CA GLY A 112 -8.45 15.35 -6.93
C GLY A 112 -8.37 13.95 -7.54
N GLU A 113 -7.92 13.88 -8.78
CA GLU A 113 -7.52 12.62 -9.39
C GLU A 113 -6.27 12.06 -8.68
N TYR A 114 -6.22 10.73 -8.55
CA TYR A 114 -5.08 10.01 -8.05
C TYR A 114 -4.59 9.00 -9.08
N ASP A 115 -3.32 8.64 -8.99
CA ASP A 115 -2.70 7.69 -9.88
C ASP A 115 -1.58 6.92 -9.18
N ALA A 116 -1.04 5.89 -9.82
CA ALA A 116 0.20 5.26 -9.40
C ALA A 116 1.38 6.18 -9.71
N ILE A 117 2.32 6.29 -8.76
CA ILE A 117 3.55 7.05 -8.90
C ILE A 117 4.55 6.19 -9.71
N ALA A 118 4.87 6.68 -10.91
CA ALA A 118 6.00 6.22 -11.71
C ALA A 118 7.21 7.10 -11.41
N LEU A 119 8.11 6.64 -10.52
CA LEU A 119 9.26 7.45 -10.11
C LEU A 119 10.16 7.75 -11.32
N GLN A 120 10.61 8.99 -11.43
CA GLN A 120 11.58 9.38 -12.45
C GLN A 120 12.89 8.61 -12.25
N HIS A 121 13.37 8.00 -13.32
CA HIS A 121 14.63 7.26 -13.35
C HIS A 121 15.74 8.16 -13.91
N PRO A 122 17.02 7.99 -13.51
CA PRO A 122 18.14 8.79 -14.03
C PRO A 122 18.37 8.64 -15.54
N ASP A 123 18.01 7.48 -16.09
CA ASP A 123 17.89 7.25 -17.53
C ASP A 123 16.54 7.77 -18.02
N GLU A 124 16.55 8.85 -18.80
CA GLU A 124 15.38 9.57 -19.28
C GLU A 124 14.44 8.69 -20.13
N ASP A 125 15.00 7.73 -20.85
CA ASP A 125 14.28 6.82 -21.74
C ASP A 125 13.73 5.58 -21.00
N HIS A 126 13.98 5.44 -19.69
CA HIS A 126 13.56 4.29 -18.89
C HIS A 126 12.08 3.94 -19.08
N TRP A 127 11.19 4.90 -18.82
CA TRP A 127 9.75 4.63 -18.90
C TRP A 127 9.25 4.47 -20.33
N GLN A 128 9.87 5.15 -21.29
CA GLN A 128 9.54 4.97 -22.70
C GLN A 128 9.86 3.55 -23.16
N ARG A 129 11.06 3.03 -22.84
CA ARG A 129 11.41 1.63 -23.11
C ARG A 129 10.46 0.65 -22.43
N VAL A 130 10.06 0.92 -21.19
CA VAL A 130 9.08 0.08 -20.48
C VAL A 130 7.74 0.06 -21.21
N LEU A 131 7.24 1.21 -21.68
CA LEU A 131 5.98 1.27 -22.43
C LEU A 131 6.07 0.52 -23.76
N ASP A 132 7.19 0.67 -24.46
CA ASP A 132 7.40 0.11 -25.80
C ASP A 132 7.62 -1.41 -25.79
N ASP A 133 8.12 -1.97 -24.67
CA ASP A 133 8.37 -3.40 -24.53
C ASP A 133 7.48 -4.04 -23.44
N PRO A 134 6.37 -4.69 -23.83
CA PRO A 134 5.51 -5.47 -22.94
C PRO A 134 6.19 -6.66 -22.27
N SER A 135 7.36 -7.11 -22.72
CA SER A 135 8.07 -8.23 -22.10
C SER A 135 8.77 -7.82 -20.80
N ILE A 136 9.01 -6.52 -20.59
CA ILE A 136 9.65 -6.00 -19.38
C ILE A 136 8.68 -6.15 -18.18
N PRO A 137 9.07 -6.93 -17.15
CA PRO A 137 8.24 -7.18 -15.99
C PRO A 137 8.13 -5.94 -15.09
N ILE A 138 6.99 -5.76 -14.44
CA ILE A 138 6.73 -4.62 -13.55
C ILE A 138 6.32 -5.11 -12.16
N ALA A 139 6.95 -4.54 -11.13
CA ALA A 139 6.56 -4.72 -9.74
C ALA A 139 5.55 -3.64 -9.31
N LEU A 140 4.49 -4.03 -8.60
CA LEU A 140 3.55 -3.11 -7.97
C LEU A 140 3.70 -3.20 -6.46
N ASP A 141 3.97 -2.06 -5.85
CA ASP A 141 4.05 -1.92 -4.39
C ASP A 141 3.14 -0.77 -3.95
N GLU A 142 2.72 -0.74 -2.68
CA GLU A 142 1.93 0.35 -2.13
C GLU A 142 2.72 1.65 -1.89
N GLY A 143 4.04 1.59 -1.70
CA GLY A 143 4.87 2.69 -1.20
C GLY A 143 5.97 3.17 -2.16
N ALA A 144 6.13 4.49 -2.27
CA ALA A 144 7.14 5.09 -3.15
C ALA A 144 8.58 4.70 -2.81
N LYS A 145 8.92 4.56 -1.52
CA LYS A 145 10.27 4.13 -1.10
C LYS A 145 10.60 2.71 -1.55
N LYS A 146 9.62 1.81 -1.49
CA LYS A 146 9.75 0.41 -1.92
C LYS A 146 9.91 0.33 -3.43
N ALA A 147 9.11 1.08 -4.19
CA ALA A 147 9.29 1.20 -5.64
C ALA A 147 10.68 1.77 -5.99
N GLY A 148 11.15 2.81 -5.30
CA GLY A 148 12.47 3.38 -5.51
C GLY A 148 13.61 2.41 -5.19
N MET A 149 13.45 1.60 -4.15
CA MET A 149 14.42 0.56 -3.78
C MET A 149 14.45 -0.53 -4.85
N LEU A 150 13.30 -1.01 -5.30
CA LEU A 150 13.21 -2.00 -6.39
C LEU A 150 13.87 -1.47 -7.67
N MET A 151 13.64 -0.20 -8.03
CA MET A 151 14.32 0.46 -9.15
C MET A 151 15.83 0.56 -8.97
N THR A 152 16.29 0.77 -7.74
CA THR A 152 17.72 0.77 -7.41
C THR A 152 18.37 -0.60 -7.66
N LEU A 153 17.61 -1.69 -7.49
CA LEU A 153 18.06 -3.05 -7.79
C LEU A 153 17.81 -3.47 -9.24
N GLY A 154 17.37 -2.56 -10.11
CA GLY A 154 17.15 -2.80 -11.54
C GLY A 154 15.76 -3.33 -11.90
N PHE A 155 14.82 -3.42 -10.97
CA PHE A 155 13.43 -3.76 -11.27
C PHE A 155 12.64 -2.53 -11.73
N VAL A 156 11.72 -2.69 -12.68
CA VAL A 156 10.73 -1.64 -12.96
C VAL A 156 9.63 -1.71 -11.90
N ALA A 157 9.33 -0.61 -11.22
CA ALA A 157 8.35 -0.60 -10.15
C ALA A 157 7.44 0.63 -10.16
N LEU A 158 6.16 0.42 -9.84
CA LEU A 158 5.17 1.46 -9.60
C LEU A 158 4.71 1.47 -8.14
N ALA A 159 4.55 2.67 -7.57
CA ALA A 159 3.97 2.84 -6.25
C ALA A 159 2.48 3.21 -6.35
N LEU A 160 1.60 2.33 -5.86
CA LEU A 160 0.15 2.51 -5.91
C LEU A 160 -0.37 3.56 -4.94
N CYS A 161 0.41 3.96 -3.93
CA CYS A 161 0.02 4.91 -2.87
C CYS A 161 -1.05 4.36 -1.90
N GLY A 162 -1.09 3.03 -1.74
CA GLY A 162 -2.00 2.27 -0.91
C GLY A 162 -2.61 1.08 -1.67
N VAL A 163 -2.97 0.01 -0.95
CA VAL A 163 -3.38 -1.27 -1.55
C VAL A 163 -4.62 -1.19 -2.45
N TRP A 164 -5.54 -0.25 -2.21
CA TRP A 164 -6.73 -0.02 -3.03
C TRP A 164 -6.55 1.04 -4.12
N MET A 165 -5.42 1.76 -4.11
CA MET A 165 -5.21 2.96 -4.92
C MET A 165 -4.70 2.65 -6.33
N GLY A 166 -4.47 1.38 -6.67
CA GLY A 166 -4.24 0.94 -8.06
C GLY A 166 -5.52 0.89 -8.90
N LEU A 167 -6.69 1.04 -8.27
CA LEU A 167 -8.00 0.98 -8.93
C LEU A 167 -8.80 2.27 -8.72
N LYS A 168 -9.68 2.58 -9.66
CA LYS A 168 -10.66 3.68 -9.63
C LYS A 168 -12.07 3.20 -9.98
N LYS A 169 -13.04 4.12 -9.91
CA LYS A 169 -14.48 3.88 -10.15
C LYS A 169 -15.02 2.67 -9.35
N GLY A 170 -14.69 2.62 -8.06
CA GLY A 170 -15.16 1.57 -7.16
C GLY A 170 -14.53 0.20 -7.38
N GLY A 171 -13.30 0.15 -7.92
CA GLY A 171 -12.55 -1.11 -8.08
C GLY A 171 -12.67 -1.75 -9.46
N LYS A 172 -13.18 -1.02 -10.46
CA LYS A 172 -13.49 -1.57 -11.80
C LYS A 172 -12.48 -1.22 -12.87
N GLU A 173 -11.70 -0.16 -12.67
CA GLU A 173 -10.74 0.34 -13.66
C GLU A 173 -9.38 0.56 -13.02
N LEU A 174 -8.30 0.35 -13.77
CA LEU A 174 -6.95 0.71 -13.34
C LEU A 174 -6.77 2.24 -13.36
N VAL A 175 -5.91 2.75 -12.49
CA VAL A 175 -5.42 4.14 -12.57
C VAL A 175 -4.58 4.36 -13.84
N ASN A 176 -4.41 5.61 -14.28
CA ASN A 176 -3.98 5.91 -15.65
C ASN A 176 -2.59 5.36 -15.98
N ASN A 177 -1.59 5.62 -15.14
CA ASN A 177 -0.24 5.08 -15.33
C ASN A 177 -0.23 3.56 -15.38
N LEU A 178 -0.93 2.91 -14.45
CA LEU A 178 -1.01 1.45 -14.43
C LEU A 178 -1.77 0.91 -15.65
N ALA A 179 -2.80 1.60 -16.13
CA ALA A 179 -3.58 1.20 -17.30
C ALA A 179 -2.78 1.21 -18.60
N LEU A 180 -1.81 2.14 -18.74
CA LEU A 180 -0.89 2.21 -19.88
C LEU A 180 0.08 1.03 -19.90
N LEU A 181 0.51 0.58 -18.72
CA LEU A 181 1.45 -0.53 -18.57
C LEU A 181 0.76 -1.90 -18.60
N ALA A 182 -0.49 -1.98 -18.14
CA ALA A 182 -1.30 -3.19 -18.10
C ALA A 182 -1.84 -3.56 -19.50
N VAL A 183 -0.94 -4.12 -20.30
CA VAL A 183 -1.20 -4.64 -21.65
C VAL A 183 -1.11 -6.17 -21.67
N GLN A 184 -1.69 -6.77 -22.71
CA GLN A 184 -1.73 -8.22 -22.92
C GLN A 184 -0.31 -8.82 -22.81
N GLY A 185 -0.18 -9.88 -22.02
CA GLY A 185 1.06 -10.65 -21.89
C GLY A 185 2.11 -10.06 -20.95
N ARG A 186 1.98 -8.80 -20.50
CA ARG A 186 2.98 -8.20 -19.61
C ARG A 186 3.03 -8.93 -18.26
N PRO A 187 4.22 -9.36 -17.77
CA PRO A 187 4.39 -9.88 -16.42
C PRO A 187 4.26 -8.76 -15.38
N ILE A 188 3.39 -8.95 -14.40
CA ILE A 188 3.19 -8.02 -13.29
C ILE A 188 3.26 -8.78 -11.98
N THR A 189 4.19 -8.38 -11.11
CA THR A 189 4.36 -8.94 -9.77
C THR A 189 3.83 -7.96 -8.73
N ILE A 190 2.84 -8.36 -7.94
CA ILE A 190 2.35 -7.57 -6.80
C ILE A 190 3.18 -7.96 -5.58
N VAL A 191 3.80 -6.97 -4.94
CA VAL A 191 4.59 -7.11 -3.70
C VAL A 191 4.02 -6.14 -2.68
N PHE A 192 3.06 -6.61 -1.88
CA PHE A 192 2.54 -5.84 -0.75
C PHE A 192 3.32 -6.20 0.52
N ASP A 193 3.12 -5.40 1.56
CA ASP A 193 3.73 -5.61 2.87
C ASP A 193 3.40 -7.00 3.42
N ALA A 194 4.23 -7.46 4.36
CA ALA A 194 4.13 -8.77 4.98
C ALA A 194 2.76 -9.01 5.67
N ASP A 195 2.00 -7.95 5.93
CA ASP A 195 0.65 -8.03 6.46
C ASP A 195 -0.38 -8.60 5.46
N LEU A 196 -0.06 -8.69 4.17
CA LEU A 196 -0.81 -9.47 3.17
C LEU A 196 -1.05 -10.91 3.63
N ALA A 197 -0.11 -11.50 4.39
CA ALA A 197 -0.20 -12.87 4.87
C ALA A 197 -1.40 -13.12 5.79
N TYR A 198 -1.91 -12.10 6.48
CA TYR A 198 -2.95 -12.27 7.51
C TYR A 198 -4.04 -11.19 7.54
N LYS A 199 -3.90 -10.06 6.84
CA LYS A 199 -4.94 -9.03 6.78
C LYS A 199 -5.87 -9.22 5.61
N THR A 200 -7.10 -9.67 5.89
CA THR A 200 -8.15 -9.90 4.89
C THR A 200 -8.42 -8.69 4.00
N GLY A 201 -8.45 -7.46 4.56
CA GLY A 201 -8.68 -6.25 3.77
C GLY A 201 -7.61 -6.01 2.68
N ILE A 202 -6.36 -6.38 2.93
CA ILE A 202 -5.27 -6.27 1.96
C ILE A 202 -5.35 -7.40 0.93
N GLN A 203 -5.71 -8.61 1.36
CA GLN A 203 -5.96 -9.74 0.47
C GLN A 203 -7.11 -9.43 -0.52
N LEU A 204 -8.19 -8.80 -0.06
CA LEU A 204 -9.30 -8.35 -0.90
C LEU A 204 -8.85 -7.30 -1.92
N ALA A 205 -8.03 -6.33 -1.50
CA ALA A 205 -7.47 -5.31 -2.37
C ALA A 205 -6.62 -5.94 -3.49
N LEU A 206 -5.73 -6.86 -3.12
CA LEU A 206 -4.91 -7.62 -4.08
C LEU A 206 -5.79 -8.41 -5.05
N LYS A 207 -6.81 -9.12 -4.55
CA LYS A 207 -7.74 -9.88 -5.40
C LYS A 207 -8.44 -8.99 -6.42
N ALA A 208 -8.95 -7.83 -6.00
CA ALA A 208 -9.58 -6.87 -6.90
C ALA A 208 -8.60 -6.39 -7.98
N LEU A 209 -7.41 -5.96 -7.58
CA LEU A 209 -6.38 -5.46 -8.49
C LEU A 209 -5.94 -6.53 -9.51
N ALA A 210 -5.58 -7.72 -9.02
CA ALA A 210 -5.16 -8.83 -9.84
C ALA A 210 -6.24 -9.28 -10.83
N THR A 211 -7.52 -9.21 -10.44
CA THR A 211 -8.65 -9.52 -11.33
C THR A 211 -8.70 -8.56 -12.52
N VAL A 212 -8.62 -7.26 -12.29
CA VAL A 212 -8.64 -6.25 -13.36
C VAL A 212 -7.39 -6.36 -14.24
N LEU A 213 -6.20 -6.59 -13.67
CA LEU A 213 -4.97 -6.83 -14.43
C LEU A 213 -5.09 -8.08 -15.33
N LYS A 214 -5.66 -9.17 -14.81
CA LYS A 214 -5.90 -10.38 -15.62
C LYS A 214 -6.93 -10.17 -16.72
N GLN A 215 -7.97 -9.35 -16.49
CA GLN A 215 -8.92 -8.97 -17.53
C GLN A 215 -8.27 -8.16 -18.66
N ARG A 216 -7.17 -7.46 -18.37
CA ARG A 216 -6.31 -6.78 -19.36
C ARG A 216 -5.30 -7.73 -20.02
N GLY A 217 -5.33 -9.02 -19.66
CA GLY A 217 -4.47 -10.04 -20.23
C GLY A 217 -3.06 -10.09 -19.65
N CYS A 218 -2.79 -9.41 -18.54
CA CYS A 218 -1.48 -9.46 -17.89
C CYS A 218 -1.23 -10.81 -17.20
N ILE A 219 0.04 -11.20 -17.10
CA ILE A 219 0.47 -12.38 -16.36
C ILE A 219 0.77 -11.93 -14.93
N VAL A 220 -0.11 -12.27 -13.99
CA VAL A 220 -0.02 -11.75 -12.61
C VAL A 220 0.58 -12.77 -11.66
N SER A 221 1.62 -12.35 -10.94
CA SER A 221 2.26 -13.07 -9.83
C SER A 221 2.20 -12.26 -8.54
N VAL A 222 2.41 -12.93 -7.40
CA VAL A 222 2.43 -12.35 -6.06
C VAL A 222 3.73 -12.73 -5.38
N ALA A 223 4.55 -11.74 -5.05
CA ALA A 223 5.71 -11.93 -4.18
C ALA A 223 5.26 -11.84 -2.73
N ILE A 224 5.61 -12.85 -1.93
CA ILE A 224 5.22 -12.92 -0.51
C ILE A 224 6.48 -12.67 0.32
N ILE A 225 6.43 -11.64 1.17
CA ILE A 225 7.49 -11.41 2.16
C ILE A 225 7.29 -12.42 3.30
N PRO A 226 8.25 -13.32 3.56
CA PRO A 226 8.12 -14.29 4.64
C PRO A 226 8.13 -13.61 6.02
N LEU A 227 7.23 -14.02 6.91
CA LEU A 227 7.06 -13.38 8.23
C LEU A 227 8.28 -13.59 9.14
N GLU A 228 9.01 -14.69 8.93
CA GLU A 228 10.25 -15.04 9.63
C GLU A 228 11.41 -14.07 9.36
N LEU A 229 11.31 -13.24 8.32
CA LEU A 229 12.30 -12.18 8.06
C LEU A 229 12.12 -10.98 9.00
N GLU A 230 11.02 -10.92 9.76
CA GLU A 230 10.69 -9.79 10.64
C GLU A 230 10.76 -8.42 9.93
N ALA A 231 10.53 -8.41 8.62
CA ALA A 231 10.54 -7.23 7.75
C ALA A 231 9.11 -6.93 7.31
N ASN A 232 8.67 -5.69 7.42
CA ASN A 232 7.29 -5.33 7.07
C ASN A 232 7.18 -5.03 5.56
N GLY A 233 8.07 -4.22 5.03
CA GLY A 233 8.17 -3.91 3.60
C GLY A 233 9.31 -4.64 2.90
N ILE A 234 9.27 -4.69 1.57
CA ILE A 234 10.38 -5.25 0.78
C ILE A 234 11.65 -4.37 0.90
N ASP A 235 11.51 -3.07 1.14
CA ASP A 235 12.61 -2.17 1.46
C ASP A 235 13.23 -2.48 2.84
N ASP A 236 12.42 -2.86 3.83
CA ASP A 236 12.95 -3.36 5.11
C ASP A 236 13.76 -4.65 4.92
N VAL A 237 13.36 -5.53 3.99
CA VAL A 237 14.14 -6.73 3.63
C VAL A 237 15.52 -6.33 3.09
N LYS A 238 15.60 -5.34 2.19
CA LYS A 238 16.89 -4.84 1.68
C LYS A 238 17.80 -4.38 2.82
N ILE A 239 17.25 -3.66 3.79
CA ILE A 239 18.03 -3.13 4.93
C ILE A 239 18.48 -4.23 5.89
N LYS A 240 17.61 -5.21 6.19
CA LYS A 240 17.89 -6.25 7.20
C LYS A 240 18.64 -7.46 6.66
N HIS A 241 18.34 -7.85 5.42
CA HIS A 241 18.75 -9.14 4.83
C HIS A 241 19.52 -8.99 3.50
N GLY A 242 19.71 -7.75 3.03
CA GLY A 242 20.46 -7.46 1.81
C GLY A 242 19.66 -7.66 0.51
N GLU A 243 20.29 -7.33 -0.62
CA GLU A 243 19.63 -7.38 -1.94
C GLU A 243 19.36 -8.79 -2.45
N GLU A 244 20.22 -9.75 -2.14
CA GLU A 244 20.06 -11.12 -2.63
C GLU A 244 18.76 -11.73 -2.09
N MET A 245 18.36 -11.39 -0.86
CA MET A 245 17.07 -11.79 -0.33
C MET A 245 15.90 -11.13 -1.06
N VAL A 246 16.00 -9.85 -1.42
CA VAL A 246 14.97 -9.17 -2.22
C VAL A 246 14.84 -9.82 -3.59
N LYS A 247 15.96 -10.04 -4.30
CA LYS A 247 15.97 -10.70 -5.61
C LYS A 247 15.36 -12.10 -5.52
N LYS A 248 15.68 -12.85 -4.45
CA LYS A 248 15.08 -14.16 -4.17
C LYS A 248 13.57 -14.08 -3.99
N ILE A 249 13.06 -13.18 -3.15
CA ILE A 249 11.61 -13.00 -2.94
C ILE A 249 10.90 -12.67 -4.26
N MET A 250 11.48 -11.80 -5.09
CA MET A 250 10.92 -11.44 -6.39
C MET A 250 10.96 -12.62 -7.38
N ALA A 251 12.02 -13.42 -7.37
CA ALA A 251 12.15 -14.62 -8.22
C ALA A 251 11.22 -15.75 -7.78
N ASP A 252 10.99 -15.91 -6.47
CA ASP A 252 10.12 -16.92 -5.88
C ASP A 252 8.62 -16.51 -5.92
N ALA A 253 8.29 -15.38 -6.57
CA ALA A 253 6.91 -14.91 -6.70
C ALA A 253 6.02 -15.98 -7.35
N ILE A 254 4.88 -16.26 -6.73
CA ILE A 254 3.99 -17.33 -7.16
C ILE A 254 2.90 -16.79 -8.11
N PRO A 255 2.41 -17.57 -9.08
CA PRO A 255 1.28 -17.15 -9.91
C PRO A 255 0.06 -16.80 -9.05
N TYR A 256 -0.69 -15.76 -9.42
CA TYR A 256 -1.88 -15.32 -8.69
C TYR A 256 -2.91 -16.45 -8.47
N ALA A 257 -3.05 -17.35 -9.45
CA ALA A 257 -3.93 -18.52 -9.32
C ALA A 257 -3.49 -19.47 -8.21
N GLN A 258 -2.17 -19.64 -8.00
CA GLN A 258 -1.63 -20.42 -6.89
C GLN A 258 -1.85 -19.70 -5.56
N TRP A 259 -1.63 -18.38 -5.52
CA TRP A 259 -1.88 -17.57 -4.33
C TRP A 259 -3.36 -17.66 -3.87
N LEU A 260 -4.32 -17.62 -4.80
CA LEU A 260 -5.74 -17.82 -4.49
C LEU A 260 -6.03 -19.19 -3.86
N LYS A 261 -5.48 -20.26 -4.43
CA LYS A 261 -5.64 -21.61 -3.88
C LYS A 261 -5.08 -21.73 -2.47
N ASN A 262 -3.91 -21.13 -2.23
CA ASN A 262 -3.30 -21.11 -0.90
C ASN A 262 -4.20 -20.40 0.12
N LEU A 263 -4.81 -19.28 -0.27
CA LEU A 263 -5.73 -18.53 0.58
C LEU A 263 -7.01 -19.32 0.90
N GLU A 264 -7.60 -19.99 -0.10
CA GLU A 264 -8.78 -20.85 0.08
C GLU A 264 -8.49 -22.05 0.98
N ALA A 265 -7.30 -22.65 0.85
CA ALA A 265 -6.86 -23.74 1.71
C ALA A 265 -6.68 -23.30 3.17
N GLN A 266 -6.15 -22.10 3.41
CA GLN A 266 -6.02 -21.51 4.75
C GLN A 266 -7.39 -21.28 5.41
N MET A 267 -8.39 -20.86 4.63
CA MET A 267 -9.76 -20.65 5.13
C MET A 267 -10.52 -21.96 5.37
N SER A 268 -10.12 -23.05 4.70
CA SER A 268 -10.83 -24.34 4.72
C SER A 268 -10.32 -25.31 5.80
N GLN A 269 -9.25 -24.98 6.52
CA GLN A 269 -8.79 -25.81 7.65
C GLN A 269 -9.68 -25.58 8.88
N PRO A 270 -10.23 -26.65 9.52
CA PRO A 270 -10.96 -26.50 10.76
C PRO A 270 -10.00 -26.01 11.86
N ALA A 271 -10.43 -25.01 12.62
CA ALA A 271 -9.68 -24.48 13.75
C ALA A 271 -9.34 -25.60 14.75
N THR A 272 -8.12 -26.12 14.70
CA THR A 272 -7.64 -27.06 15.71
C THR A 272 -7.29 -26.28 16.97
N SER A 273 -8.10 -26.52 18.00
CA SER A 273 -7.93 -26.09 19.38
C SER A 273 -6.53 -26.38 19.93
N GLY A 274 -5.86 -25.37 20.48
CA GLY A 274 -4.67 -25.59 21.31
C GLY A 274 -3.95 -24.31 21.73
N GLY A 275 -4.08 -23.94 23.01
CA GLY A 275 -3.05 -23.19 23.74
C GLY A 275 -3.36 -21.74 24.10
N ASN A 276 -3.66 -21.51 25.38
CA ASN A 276 -3.77 -20.21 26.08
C ASN A 276 -2.83 -19.10 25.57
N GLN A 277 -3.41 -18.03 25.04
CA GLN A 277 -2.83 -16.68 25.12
C GLN A 277 -3.91 -15.69 25.58
N LYS A 278 -3.49 -14.78 26.46
CA LYS A 278 -4.32 -13.80 27.19
C LYS A 278 -5.30 -13.06 26.27
N SER A 279 -6.52 -12.92 26.76
CA SER A 279 -7.69 -12.35 26.09
C SER A 279 -7.43 -10.95 25.52
N ASN A 280 -7.42 -10.84 24.18
CA ASN A 280 -7.82 -9.61 23.51
C ASN A 280 -9.31 -9.33 23.81
N PRO A 281 -9.75 -8.06 23.92
CA PRO A 281 -11.16 -7.75 24.08
C PRO A 281 -11.95 -8.33 22.91
N LYS A 282 -13.06 -9.00 23.23
CA LYS A 282 -13.90 -9.72 22.27
C LYS A 282 -14.36 -8.76 21.17
N PRO A 283 -14.35 -9.17 19.88
CA PRO A 283 -14.86 -8.32 18.80
C PRO A 283 -16.30 -7.88 19.09
N PRO A 284 -16.69 -6.63 18.76
CA PRO A 284 -18.06 -6.18 18.91
C PRO A 284 -18.98 -7.04 18.05
N THR A 285 -20.15 -7.38 18.58
CA THR A 285 -21.14 -8.17 17.86
C THR A 285 -21.62 -7.44 16.60
N PRO A 286 -22.16 -8.15 15.59
CA PRO A 286 -22.77 -7.51 14.42
C PRO A 286 -23.84 -6.48 14.79
N ARG A 287 -24.58 -6.71 15.89
CA ARG A 287 -25.59 -5.79 16.41
C ARG A 287 -25.00 -4.50 16.98
N GLU A 288 -23.91 -4.58 17.74
CA GLU A 288 -23.21 -3.41 18.28
C GLU A 288 -22.53 -2.60 17.17
N THR A 289 -21.92 -3.29 16.21
CA THR A 289 -21.33 -2.68 15.01
C THR A 289 -22.39 -1.95 14.18
N ALA A 290 -23.55 -2.59 13.94
CA ALA A 290 -24.64 -1.99 13.20
C ALA A 290 -25.22 -0.76 13.93
N ALA A 291 -25.33 -0.80 15.26
CA ALA A 291 -25.82 0.33 16.06
C ALA A 291 -24.89 1.55 15.96
N LEU A 292 -23.57 1.35 16.05
CA LEU A 292 -22.58 2.43 15.92
C LEU A 292 -22.59 3.06 14.52
N ILE A 293 -22.74 2.24 13.48
CA ILE A 293 -22.83 2.73 12.10
C ILE A 293 -24.15 3.47 11.86
N ALA A 294 -25.25 2.97 12.41
CA ALA A 294 -26.56 3.62 12.31
C ALA A 294 -26.62 4.97 13.02
N GLU A 295 -25.97 5.12 14.17
CA GLU A 295 -25.89 6.41 14.89
C GLU A 295 -25.19 7.49 14.05
N GLU A 296 -24.10 7.13 13.38
CA GLU A 296 -23.28 8.10 12.65
C GLU A 296 -23.75 8.32 11.20
N TYR A 297 -24.23 7.27 10.52
CA TYR A 297 -24.61 7.30 9.10
C TYR A 297 -26.11 7.21 8.86
N GLY A 298 -26.95 7.13 9.90
CA GLY A 298 -28.41 7.06 9.77
C GLY A 298 -29.05 8.28 9.08
N HIS A 299 -28.33 9.39 8.99
CA HIS A 299 -28.74 10.56 8.20
C HIS A 299 -28.46 10.40 6.69
N GLN A 300 -27.60 9.47 6.30
CA GLN A 300 -27.25 9.18 4.90
C GLN A 300 -27.91 7.91 4.40
N TRP A 301 -28.17 6.94 5.27
CA TRP A 301 -28.71 5.63 4.91
C TRP A 301 -29.89 5.28 5.80
N LYS A 302 -30.91 4.64 5.22
CA LYS A 302 -32.01 4.07 6.00
C LYS A 302 -32.56 2.82 5.33
N PHE A 303 -33.12 1.94 6.14
CA PHE A 303 -33.94 0.85 5.65
C PHE A 303 -35.41 1.28 5.65
N ASP A 304 -36.07 1.19 4.51
CA ASP A 304 -37.49 1.45 4.35
C ASP A 304 -38.28 0.19 4.74
N ASN A 305 -38.95 0.21 5.89
CA ASN A 305 -39.65 -0.95 6.43
C ASN A 305 -40.89 -1.35 5.64
N GLU A 306 -41.53 -0.40 4.93
CA GLU A 306 -42.72 -0.64 4.12
C GLU A 306 -42.32 -1.28 2.79
N GLN A 307 -41.28 -0.75 2.15
CA GLN A 307 -40.80 -1.23 0.85
C GLN A 307 -39.76 -2.36 0.93
N LYS A 308 -39.26 -2.66 2.15
CA LYS A 308 -38.22 -3.68 2.43
C LYS A 308 -36.91 -3.45 1.66
N GLU A 309 -36.50 -2.20 1.52
CA GLU A 309 -35.35 -1.80 0.69
C GLU A 309 -34.44 -0.79 1.39
N TRP A 310 -33.15 -0.81 1.05
CA TRP A 310 -32.20 0.20 1.50
C TRP A 310 -32.30 1.46 0.65
N ARG A 311 -32.20 2.62 1.32
CA ARG A 311 -32.16 3.93 0.67
C ARG A 311 -30.98 4.76 1.13
N VAL A 312 -30.41 5.51 0.19
CA VAL A 312 -29.32 6.48 0.42
C VAL A 312 -29.84 7.89 0.15
N TYR A 313 -29.44 8.85 0.96
CA TYR A 313 -29.82 10.24 0.80
C TYR A 313 -28.91 10.94 -0.21
N SER A 314 -29.47 11.45 -1.31
CA SER A 314 -28.70 12.13 -2.36
C SER A 314 -28.44 13.62 -2.08
N GLY A 315 -28.80 14.10 -0.89
CA GLY A 315 -28.73 15.52 -0.52
C GLY A 315 -30.02 16.29 -0.80
N LYS A 316 -31.00 15.68 -1.49
CA LYS A 316 -32.34 16.25 -1.73
C LYS A 316 -33.46 15.29 -1.36
N HIS A 317 -33.38 14.04 -1.81
CA HIS A 317 -34.35 13.00 -1.50
C HIS A 317 -33.69 11.65 -1.23
N TRP A 318 -34.48 10.67 -0.80
CA TRP A 318 -34.04 9.31 -0.53
C TRP A 318 -34.18 8.44 -1.77
N GLU A 319 -33.05 7.93 -2.25
CA GLU A 319 -32.96 7.08 -3.45
C GLU A 319 -32.80 5.61 -3.08
N LYS A 320 -33.42 4.73 -3.85
CA LYS A 320 -33.26 3.28 -3.68
C LYS A 320 -31.83 2.87 -4.01
N VAL A 321 -31.26 1.98 -3.22
CA VAL A 321 -29.98 1.33 -3.51
C VAL A 321 -30.16 -0.17 -3.53
N GLU A 322 -29.59 -0.82 -4.55
CA GLU A 322 -29.55 -2.28 -4.61
C GLU A 322 -28.71 -2.85 -3.47
N ILE A 323 -29.11 -4.00 -2.94
CA ILE A 323 -28.50 -4.56 -1.73
C ILE A 323 -26.99 -4.78 -1.87
N GLY A 324 -26.50 -5.27 -3.02
CA GLY A 324 -25.05 -5.45 -3.25
C GLY A 324 -24.27 -4.12 -3.31
N ASN A 325 -24.89 -3.05 -3.78
CA ASN A 325 -24.30 -1.71 -3.76
C ASN A 325 -24.31 -1.12 -2.35
N PHE A 326 -25.36 -1.39 -1.56
CA PHE A 326 -25.42 -0.99 -0.16
C PHE A 326 -24.40 -1.75 0.70
N GLU A 327 -24.26 -3.07 0.51
CA GLU A 327 -23.23 -3.88 1.16
C GLU A 327 -21.83 -3.33 0.89
N THR A 328 -21.55 -2.92 -0.35
CA THR A 328 -20.27 -2.30 -0.70
C THR A 328 -20.04 -0.96 0.03
N LEU A 329 -21.08 -0.12 0.17
CA LEU A 329 -21.01 1.14 0.92
C LEU A 329 -20.81 0.88 2.43
N LEU A 330 -21.53 -0.08 2.97
CA LEU A 330 -21.42 -0.51 4.36
C LEU A 330 -20.03 -1.05 4.67
N MET A 331 -19.49 -1.91 3.80
CA MET A 331 -18.15 -2.48 3.96
C MET A 331 -17.07 -1.40 3.91
N ARG A 332 -17.18 -0.39 3.03
CA ARG A 332 -16.25 0.76 3.03
C ARG A 332 -16.23 1.49 4.37
N VAL A 333 -17.37 1.64 5.04
CA VAL A 333 -17.47 2.30 6.35
C VAL A 333 -16.96 1.40 7.47
N VAL A 334 -17.26 0.10 7.43
CA VAL A 334 -16.74 -0.90 8.37
C VAL A 334 -15.20 -0.96 8.30
N ASP A 335 -14.65 -0.96 7.08
CA ASP A 335 -13.21 -0.99 6.80
C ASP A 335 -12.53 0.32 7.21
N ALA A 336 -13.11 1.47 6.88
CA ALA A 336 -12.60 2.77 7.32
C ALA A 336 -12.55 2.90 8.84
N LYS A 337 -13.45 2.20 9.55
CA LYS A 337 -13.49 2.15 11.01
C LYS A 337 -12.67 1.02 11.60
N ASN A 338 -12.06 0.15 10.78
CA ASN A 338 -11.26 -1.01 11.22
C ASN A 338 -12.01 -1.83 12.29
N ILE A 339 -13.29 -2.11 12.05
CA ILE A 339 -14.13 -2.93 12.92
C ILE A 339 -13.94 -4.38 12.49
N ALA A 340 -13.45 -5.22 13.40
CA ALA A 340 -13.36 -6.66 13.15
C ALA A 340 -14.78 -7.24 13.10
N TYR A 341 -15.14 -7.88 11.98
CA TYR A 341 -16.39 -8.62 11.84
C TYR A 341 -16.10 -10.12 11.94
N THR A 342 -16.95 -10.85 12.67
CA THR A 342 -16.97 -12.32 12.73
C THR A 342 -18.06 -12.87 11.85
#